data_AF-A0A8T2M3L4-F1
#
_entry.id   AF-A0A8T2M3L4-F1
#
_cell.length_a   1.000
_cell.length_b   1.000
_cell.length_c   1.000
_cell.angle_alpha   90.00
_cell.angle_beta   90.00
_cell.angle_gamma   90.00
#
_symmetry.space_group_name_H-M   'P 1'
#
loop_
_entity.id
_entity.type
_entity.pdbx_description
1 polymer ?
#
loop_
_entity_poly.entity_id
_entity_poly.type
_entity_poly.pdbx_seq_one_letter_code
_entity_poly.pdbx_strand_id
1 'polypeptide(L)'
;MAEDGRRVEEDERGPGAQFQMFVVMEDLLDKLKLLDYEEHVLVKHNMKTLSRHYFVSSPYTASNTGEQFYMFSVIAAWLITLCGRPFETPQEHDDPNATVSNILSQLRALGGVVDFPPSKLKSGSGEHVCYVLDRLAEEALKSRNFIWKKPVYPTEELEEEIVMEDDAELTLDKVEEIPEEPDEEEDIIDLDELKNRTIQSEAGGARPEMILESVTDSAEWNLEVERVLPQLKVTIRSDVKDWRIHVNQMHQHQDGIKTSLKDAKGYLDKLLEEIAKTQEKVSSREKYINSQLEHLITDYRNAQSKLSEARERYQQGSGGVTERTRTLAEISEELEKVKQEMEEKGSSMSDGAPVVKIRQSLTKLKQEIQQMDVRMGVVEHTLLQAKLKEKNNMTRDMHATHITETSTHTYS
;
A
#
# COMPACT_ATOMS: atom_id res chain seq x y z
N MET A 1 -31.82 -4.44 1.63
CA MET A 1 -31.06 -3.63 0.65
C MET A 1 -30.34 -2.51 1.40
N ALA A 2 -29.14 -2.77 1.91
CA ALA A 2 -28.28 -1.74 2.53
C ALA A 2 -26.82 -2.24 2.72
N GLU A 3 -26.31 -3.07 1.80
CA GLU A 3 -24.97 -3.69 1.97
C GLU A 3 -24.08 -3.57 0.73
N ASP A 4 -24.42 -2.66 -0.20
CA ASP A 4 -23.72 -2.52 -1.49
C ASP A 4 -22.98 -1.17 -1.65
N GLY A 5 -22.65 -0.52 -0.53
CA GLY A 5 -21.96 0.77 -0.52
C GLY A 5 -20.50 0.74 -0.06
N ARG A 6 -19.97 -0.42 0.36
CA ARG A 6 -18.64 -0.51 1.00
C ARG A 6 -17.49 -0.96 0.09
N ARG A 7 -17.77 -1.38 -1.15
CA ARG A 7 -16.74 -1.88 -2.07
C ARG A 7 -16.23 -0.87 -3.09
N VAL A 8 -16.93 0.23 -3.31
CA VAL A 8 -16.65 1.09 -4.47
C VAL A 8 -15.51 2.10 -4.23
N GLU A 9 -15.18 2.45 -2.98
CA GLU A 9 -14.08 3.41 -2.72
C GLU A 9 -12.69 2.79 -2.53
N GLU A 10 -12.58 1.49 -2.25
CA GLU A 10 -11.27 0.82 -2.15
C GLU A 10 -10.70 0.41 -3.52
N ASP A 11 -11.55 0.30 -4.55
CA ASP A 11 -11.19 -0.25 -5.88
C ASP A 11 -10.57 0.78 -6.86
N GLU A 12 -10.55 2.08 -6.55
CA GLU A 12 -9.90 3.10 -7.39
C GLU A 12 -8.42 3.35 -7.06
N ARG A 13 -7.93 2.81 -5.95
CA ARG A 13 -6.54 2.99 -5.52
C ARG A 13 -5.69 1.89 -6.12
N GLY A 14 -4.90 2.23 -7.14
CA GLY A 14 -3.96 1.32 -7.79
C GLY A 14 -3.06 0.58 -6.77
N PRO A 15 -2.50 -0.59 -7.11
CA PRO A 15 -1.81 -1.48 -6.17
C PRO A 15 -0.64 -0.83 -5.40
N GLY A 16 -0.10 0.30 -5.87
CA GLY A 16 0.91 1.10 -5.17
C GLY A 16 0.38 1.96 -4.01
N ALA A 17 -0.92 2.28 -3.97
CA ALA A 17 -1.53 3.10 -2.93
C ALA A 17 -1.52 2.41 -1.55
N GLN A 18 -1.56 1.08 -1.54
CA GLN A 18 -1.39 0.28 -0.32
C GLN A 18 0.04 0.34 0.23
N PHE A 19 1.03 0.67 -0.60
CA PHE A 19 2.43 0.84 -0.18
C PHE A 19 2.76 2.28 0.23
N GLN A 20 1.98 3.27 -0.22
CA GLN A 20 2.15 4.68 0.13
C GLN A 20 2.10 4.90 1.66
N MET A 21 1.25 4.16 2.37
CA MET A 21 1.15 4.24 3.84
C MET A 21 2.43 3.81 4.57
N PHE A 22 3.22 2.91 3.99
CA PHE A 22 4.50 2.49 4.56
C PHE A 22 5.55 3.59 4.40
N VAL A 23 5.57 4.26 3.24
CA VAL A 23 6.46 5.39 2.98
C VAL A 23 6.17 6.55 3.94
N VAL A 24 4.89 6.87 4.16
CA VAL A 24 4.48 7.93 5.09
C VAL A 24 4.84 7.58 6.54
N MET A 25 4.78 6.30 6.93
CA MET A 25 5.21 5.88 8.26
C MET A 25 6.74 5.93 8.42
N GLU A 26 7.50 5.58 7.39
CA GLU A 26 8.96 5.70 7.41
C GLU A 26 9.38 7.17 7.57
N ASP A 27 8.79 8.06 6.78
CA ASP A 27 9.01 9.51 6.89
C ASP A 27 8.59 10.05 8.27
N LEU A 28 7.45 9.61 8.80
CA LEU A 28 7.02 9.95 10.16
C LEU A 28 8.02 9.45 11.21
N LEU A 29 8.53 8.23 11.09
CA LEU A 29 9.47 7.64 12.04
C LEU A 29 10.79 8.42 12.02
N ASP A 30 11.27 8.82 10.84
CA ASP A 30 12.45 9.68 10.71
C ASP A 30 12.21 11.06 11.31
N LYS A 31 11.05 11.69 11.03
CA LYS A 31 10.65 12.97 11.66
C LYS A 31 10.57 12.86 13.18
N LEU A 32 10.06 11.75 13.73
CA LEU A 32 10.00 11.50 15.16
C LEU A 32 11.39 11.29 15.77
N LYS A 33 12.30 10.57 15.08
CA LYS A 33 13.71 10.42 15.49
C LYS A 33 14.42 11.78 15.53
N LEU A 34 14.19 12.64 14.54
CA LEU A 34 14.72 14.01 14.53
C LEU A 34 14.18 14.87 15.69
N LEU A 35 13.03 14.51 16.25
CA LEU A 35 12.43 15.15 17.42
C LEU A 35 12.83 14.50 18.75
N ASP A 36 13.75 13.52 18.74
CA ASP A 36 14.24 12.81 19.94
C ASP A 36 13.10 12.12 20.74
N TYR A 37 12.14 11.52 20.03
CA TYR A 37 10.98 10.85 20.65
C TYR A 37 11.36 9.70 21.60
N GLU A 38 12.54 9.10 21.42
CA GLU A 38 13.02 7.99 22.23
C GLU A 38 13.35 8.42 23.67
N GLU A 39 13.95 9.60 23.85
CA GLU A 39 14.29 10.11 25.18
C GLU A 39 13.08 10.74 25.89
N HIS A 40 12.24 11.48 25.16
CA HIS A 40 11.18 12.28 25.77
C HIS A 40 9.83 11.54 25.92
N VAL A 41 9.54 10.57 25.06
CA VAL A 41 8.25 9.85 25.05
C VAL A 41 8.42 8.41 25.50
N LEU A 42 9.38 7.67 24.94
CA LEU A 42 9.52 6.24 25.22
C LEU A 42 10.03 5.98 26.65
N VAL A 43 11.01 6.75 27.13
CA VAL A 43 11.51 6.64 28.52
C VAL A 43 10.47 7.07 29.54
N LYS A 44 9.72 8.15 29.26
CA LYS A 44 8.73 8.71 30.20
C LYS A 44 7.51 7.80 30.41
N HIS A 45 7.14 7.02 29.38
CA HIS A 45 5.97 6.15 29.41
C HIS A 45 6.32 4.64 29.41
N ASN A 46 7.60 4.28 29.52
CA ASN A 46 8.11 2.89 29.53
C ASN A 46 7.61 2.06 28.31
N MET A 47 7.62 2.67 27.13
CA MET A 47 7.08 2.08 25.90
C MET A 47 8.19 1.52 24.99
N LYS A 48 7.87 0.52 24.16
CA LYS A 48 8.83 -0.10 23.23
C LYS A 48 9.10 0.80 22.02
N THR A 49 10.30 0.69 21.46
CA THR A 49 10.71 1.37 20.22
C THR A 49 9.71 1.10 19.08
N LEU A 50 9.33 2.14 18.35
CA LEU A 50 8.37 2.02 17.24
C LEU A 50 8.99 1.24 16.08
N SER A 51 8.30 0.21 15.61
CA SER A 51 8.65 -0.48 14.37
C SER A 51 8.11 0.31 13.16
N ARG A 52 8.80 0.21 12.02
CA ARG A 52 8.38 0.76 10.71
C ARG A 52 6.96 0.38 10.25
N HIS A 53 6.35 -0.62 10.88
CA HIS A 53 5.00 -1.09 10.55
C HIS A 53 3.95 -0.82 11.64
N TYR A 54 4.33 -0.15 12.74
CA TYR A 54 3.54 -0.11 13.97
C TYR A 54 2.16 0.56 13.80
N PHE A 55 2.08 1.69 13.10
CA PHE A 55 0.81 2.40 12.85
C PHE A 55 0.15 2.08 11.50
N VAL A 56 0.86 1.40 10.59
CA VAL A 56 0.42 1.20 9.19
C VAL A 56 -0.66 0.13 9.08
N SER A 57 -0.49 -0.99 9.80
CA SER A 57 -1.40 -2.11 9.63
C SER A 57 -1.39 -3.02 10.87
N SER A 58 -2.54 -3.06 11.56
CA SER A 58 -2.84 -3.94 12.70
C SER A 58 -2.49 -5.45 12.52
N PRO A 59 -2.56 -6.07 11.33
CA PRO A 59 -2.28 -7.49 11.14
C PRO A 59 -0.81 -7.91 11.34
N TYR A 60 0.16 -6.99 11.22
CA TYR A 60 1.60 -7.32 11.19
C TYR A 60 2.31 -7.11 12.53
N THR A 61 1.62 -6.56 13.52
CA THR A 61 2.11 -6.37 14.88
C THR A 61 1.03 -6.86 15.82
N ALA A 62 1.32 -7.88 16.63
CA ALA A 62 0.42 -8.45 17.63
C ALA A 62 0.18 -7.49 18.81
N SER A 63 -0.16 -6.24 18.53
CA SER A 63 -0.39 -5.18 19.50
C SER A 63 -1.88 -4.98 19.68
N ASN A 64 -2.31 -4.83 20.93
CA ASN A 64 -3.71 -4.61 21.27
C ASN A 64 -4.17 -3.26 20.69
N THR A 65 -5.36 -3.21 20.07
CA THR A 65 -5.95 -1.98 19.53
C THR A 65 -5.99 -0.86 20.57
N GLY A 66 -6.20 -1.19 21.85
CA GLY A 66 -6.16 -0.23 22.95
C GLY A 66 -4.76 0.34 23.23
N GLU A 67 -3.72 -0.50 23.15
CA GLU A 67 -2.32 -0.09 23.35
C GLU A 67 -1.85 0.81 22.20
N GLN A 68 -2.21 0.46 20.96
CA GLN A 68 -1.91 1.29 19.78
C GLN A 68 -2.60 2.65 19.84
N PHE A 69 -3.85 2.69 20.30
CA PHE A 69 -4.59 3.93 20.50
C PHE A 69 -3.97 4.80 21.61
N TYR A 70 -3.54 4.19 22.71
CA TYR A 70 -2.84 4.90 23.78
C TYR A 70 -1.51 5.47 23.28
N MET A 71 -0.72 4.68 22.55
CA MET A 71 0.54 5.14 21.95
C MET A 71 0.34 6.29 20.95
N PHE A 72 -0.68 6.20 20.09
CA PHE A 72 -1.07 7.30 19.21
C PHE A 72 -1.41 8.56 20.01
N SER A 73 -2.22 8.42 21.06
CA SER A 73 -2.70 9.54 21.88
C SER A 73 -1.56 10.23 22.62
N VAL A 74 -0.60 9.47 23.16
CA VAL A 74 0.58 10.00 23.86
C VAL A 74 1.52 10.71 22.89
N ILE A 75 1.79 10.15 21.71
CA ILE A 75 2.66 10.79 20.71
C ILE A 75 1.99 12.06 20.17
N ALA A 76 0.70 12.02 19.85
CA ALA A 76 -0.03 13.20 19.40
C ALA A 76 -0.05 14.30 20.46
N ALA A 77 -0.26 13.95 21.73
CA ALA A 77 -0.19 14.88 22.85
C ALA A 77 1.18 15.54 22.94
N TRP A 78 2.25 14.75 22.88
CA TRP A 78 3.62 15.26 22.92
C TRP A 78 3.94 16.20 21.76
N LEU A 79 3.57 15.84 20.53
CA LEU A 79 3.75 16.70 19.35
C LEU A 79 2.97 18.03 19.50
N ILE A 80 1.76 18.00 20.04
CA ILE A 80 0.98 19.22 20.30
C ILE A 80 1.65 20.10 21.38
N THR A 81 2.21 19.49 22.43
CA THR A 81 2.97 20.25 23.45
C THR A 81 4.26 20.87 22.89
N LEU A 82 4.92 20.18 21.96
CA LEU A 82 6.08 20.71 21.23
C LEU A 82 5.73 21.90 20.33
N CYS A 83 4.51 21.93 19.78
CA CYS A 83 3.98 23.09 19.05
C CYS A 83 3.58 24.27 19.96
N GLY A 84 3.92 24.23 21.26
CA GLY A 84 3.69 25.32 22.20
C GLY A 84 2.25 25.45 22.70
N ARG A 85 1.42 24.42 22.53
CA ARG A 85 0.03 24.41 23.02
C ARG A 85 -0.11 23.50 24.24
N PRO A 86 -0.79 23.94 25.31
CA PRO A 86 -1.03 23.08 26.46
C PRO A 86 -1.98 21.96 26.07
N PHE A 87 -1.50 20.72 26.16
CA PHE A 87 -2.28 19.52 25.96
C PHE A 87 -1.98 18.57 27.11
N GLU A 88 -3.03 18.12 27.81
CA GLU A 88 -2.89 17.17 28.92
C GLU A 88 -2.57 15.79 28.34
N THR A 89 -1.55 15.12 28.89
CA THR A 89 -1.19 13.76 28.48
C THR A 89 -2.36 12.83 28.74
N PRO A 90 -2.96 12.22 27.71
CA PRO A 90 -4.13 11.36 27.87
C PRO A 90 -3.77 10.15 28.75
N GLN A 91 -4.59 9.86 29.76
CA GLN A 91 -4.47 8.67 30.59
C GLN A 91 -5.20 7.48 29.95
N GLU A 92 -4.82 6.25 30.30
CA GLU A 92 -5.42 5.01 29.79
C GLU A 92 -6.95 4.88 30.03
N HIS A 93 -7.52 5.74 30.89
CA HIS A 93 -8.94 5.78 31.26
C HIS A 93 -9.73 6.95 30.65
N ASP A 94 -9.09 7.82 29.86
CA ASP A 94 -9.79 8.93 29.21
C ASP A 94 -10.71 8.43 28.09
N ASP A 95 -11.85 9.09 27.88
CA ASP A 95 -12.79 8.73 26.81
C ASP A 95 -12.10 8.88 25.44
N PRO A 96 -11.91 7.77 24.68
CA PRO A 96 -11.24 7.79 23.37
C PRO A 96 -11.87 8.80 22.40
N ASN A 97 -13.17 9.07 22.51
CA ASN A 97 -13.85 10.04 21.65
C ASN A 97 -13.44 11.48 21.95
N ALA A 98 -13.34 11.81 23.24
CA ALA A 98 -12.98 13.14 23.70
C ALA A 98 -11.52 13.45 23.34
N THR A 99 -10.61 12.51 23.59
CA THR A 99 -9.19 12.64 23.25
C THR A 99 -8.98 12.82 21.75
N VAL A 100 -9.63 12.01 20.90
CA VAL A 100 -9.55 12.16 19.43
C VAL A 100 -10.11 13.51 18.99
N SER A 101 -11.24 13.93 19.55
CA SER A 101 -11.86 15.22 19.19
C SER A 101 -10.95 16.39 19.58
N ASN A 102 -10.29 16.31 20.74
CA ASN A 102 -9.33 17.30 21.20
C ASN A 102 -8.09 17.34 20.28
N ILE A 103 -7.51 16.19 19.93
CA ILE A 103 -6.38 16.10 18.99
C ILE A 103 -6.76 16.72 17.62
N LEU A 104 -7.93 16.37 17.07
CA LEU A 104 -8.38 16.88 15.78
C LEU A 104 -8.66 18.39 15.80
N SER A 105 -9.17 18.92 16.91
CA SER A 105 -9.39 20.37 17.06
C SER A 105 -8.06 21.14 17.11
N GLN A 106 -7.04 20.61 17.78
CA GLN A 106 -5.70 21.20 17.80
C GLN A 106 -5.01 21.09 16.43
N LEU A 107 -5.16 19.97 15.74
CA LEU A 107 -4.65 19.80 14.38
C LEU A 107 -5.27 20.82 13.41
N ARG A 108 -6.59 21.04 13.48
CA ARG A 108 -7.27 22.06 12.68
C ARG A 108 -6.77 23.47 13.01
N ALA A 109 -6.49 23.74 14.28
CA ALA A 109 -5.96 25.03 14.71
C ALA A 109 -4.50 25.25 14.30
N LEU A 110 -3.76 24.19 13.96
CA LEU A 110 -2.42 24.21 13.38
C LEU A 110 -2.44 24.22 11.83
N GLY A 111 -3.63 24.26 11.21
CA GLY A 111 -3.79 24.37 9.75
C GLY A 111 -3.90 23.02 9.01
N GLY A 112 -4.06 21.90 9.72
CA GLY A 112 -4.29 20.59 9.11
C GLY A 112 -5.72 20.43 8.57
N VAL A 113 -5.85 19.87 7.35
CA VAL A 113 -7.13 19.53 6.75
C VAL A 113 -7.57 18.15 7.26
N VAL A 114 -8.72 18.09 7.93
CA VAL A 114 -9.29 16.84 8.48
C VAL A 114 -10.60 16.57 7.77
N ASP A 115 -10.59 15.67 6.79
CA ASP A 115 -11.77 15.25 6.01
C ASP A 115 -12.12 13.77 6.29
N PHE A 116 -12.28 13.42 7.56
CA PHE A 116 -12.70 12.09 7.97
C PHE A 116 -13.32 12.09 9.38
N PRO A 117 -14.20 11.13 9.71
CA PRO A 117 -14.85 11.08 11.01
C PRO A 117 -13.90 10.60 12.12
N PRO A 118 -14.05 11.10 13.38
CA PRO A 118 -13.25 10.70 14.54
C PRO A 118 -13.23 9.19 14.82
N SER A 119 -14.24 8.45 14.34
CA SER A 119 -14.32 7.00 14.46
C SER A 119 -13.16 6.25 13.79
N LYS A 120 -12.56 6.81 12.74
CA LYS A 120 -11.44 6.18 12.00
C LYS A 120 -10.11 6.23 12.74
N LEU A 121 -9.97 7.05 13.79
CA LEU A 121 -8.75 7.14 14.60
C LEU A 121 -8.76 6.20 15.81
N LYS A 122 -9.93 5.62 16.15
CA LYS A 122 -10.09 4.73 17.30
C LYS A 122 -9.39 3.39 17.15
N SER A 123 -9.13 2.96 15.92
CA SER A 123 -8.38 1.74 15.64
C SER A 123 -6.92 1.82 16.07
N GLY A 124 -6.41 3.03 16.38
CA GLY A 124 -5.00 3.24 16.75
C GLY A 124 -4.00 2.92 15.63
N SER A 125 -4.48 2.49 14.46
CA SER A 125 -3.72 2.10 13.29
C SER A 125 -4.52 2.39 12.02
N GLY A 126 -3.80 2.74 10.95
CA GLY A 126 -4.34 3.05 9.63
C GLY A 126 -3.86 4.38 9.07
N GLU A 127 -4.16 4.61 7.78
CA GLU A 127 -3.73 5.78 7.01
C GLU A 127 -4.04 7.13 7.68
N HIS A 128 -5.23 7.26 8.28
CA HIS A 128 -5.68 8.48 8.94
C HIS A 128 -4.86 8.79 10.21
N VAL A 129 -4.40 7.76 10.92
CA VAL A 129 -3.56 7.90 12.13
C VAL A 129 -2.17 8.39 11.73
N CYS A 130 -1.56 7.77 10.71
CA CYS A 130 -0.27 8.19 10.17
C CYS A 130 -0.32 9.63 9.65
N TYR A 131 -1.37 10.00 8.91
CA TYR A 131 -1.53 11.37 8.39
C TYR A 131 -1.59 12.43 9.50
N VAL A 132 -2.34 12.15 10.57
CA VAL A 132 -2.46 13.08 11.71
C VAL A 132 -1.12 13.26 12.39
N LEU A 133 -0.41 12.16 12.66
CA LEU A 133 0.90 12.21 13.30
C LEU A 133 1.94 12.90 12.42
N ASP A 134 1.93 12.62 11.11
CA ASP A 134 2.86 13.22 10.15
C ASP A 134 2.72 14.74 10.09
N ARG A 135 1.47 15.24 10.00
CA ARG A 135 1.20 16.69 10.01
C ARG A 135 1.57 17.35 11.34
N LEU A 136 1.29 16.68 12.46
CA LEU A 136 1.72 17.19 13.77
C LEU A 136 3.24 17.21 13.91
N ALA A 137 3.94 16.21 13.38
CA ALA A 137 5.40 16.14 13.39
C ALA A 137 6.02 17.23 12.50
N GLU A 138 5.46 17.50 11.33
CA GLU A 138 5.90 18.60 10.45
C GLU A 138 5.75 19.97 11.13
N GLU A 139 4.61 20.24 11.76
CA GLU A 139 4.39 21.50 12.48
C GLU A 139 5.26 21.61 13.75
N ALA A 140 5.55 20.49 14.41
CA ALA A 140 6.49 20.45 15.52
C ALA A 140 7.94 20.75 15.06
N LEU A 141 8.37 20.20 13.92
CA LEU A 141 9.68 20.48 13.32
C LEU A 141 9.81 21.93 12.88
N LYS A 142 8.76 22.52 12.29
CA LYS A 142 8.71 23.96 11.96
C LYS A 142 8.82 24.81 13.22
N SER A 143 8.09 24.46 14.27
CA SER A 143 8.12 25.20 15.54
C SER A 143 9.48 25.12 16.24
N ARG A 144 10.21 24.00 16.08
CA ARG A 144 11.59 23.82 16.60
C ARG A 144 12.65 24.50 15.71
N ASN A 145 12.27 25.11 14.58
CA ASN A 145 13.19 25.66 13.56
C ASN A 145 14.31 24.67 13.21
N PHE A 146 13.94 23.41 12.92
CA PHE A 146 14.93 22.38 12.62
C PHE A 146 15.76 22.74 11.38
N ILE A 147 17.08 22.74 11.53
CA ILE A 147 18.04 22.93 10.44
C ILE A 147 18.77 21.61 10.24
N TRP A 148 18.78 21.12 9.00
CA TRP A 148 19.57 19.95 8.61
C TRP A 148 21.05 20.19 8.93
N LYS A 149 21.56 19.48 9.94
CA LYS A 149 22.99 19.45 10.23
C LYS A 149 23.69 18.64 9.15
N LYS A 150 24.88 19.07 8.73
CA LYS A 150 25.72 18.29 7.82
C LYS A 150 25.96 16.90 8.43
N PRO A 151 25.93 15.82 7.64
CA PRO A 151 26.20 14.48 8.14
C PRO A 151 27.57 14.47 8.86
N VAL A 152 27.57 14.13 10.14
CA VAL A 152 28.79 13.81 10.86
C VAL A 152 29.02 12.33 10.60
N TYR A 153 29.97 12.03 9.71
CA TYR A 153 30.43 10.65 9.54
C TYR A 153 30.97 10.19 10.88
N PRO A 154 30.51 9.05 11.42
CA PRO A 154 31.16 8.44 12.57
C PRO A 154 32.61 8.18 12.17
N THR A 155 33.55 8.88 12.78
CA THR A 155 34.93 8.40 12.80
C THR A 155 34.87 7.09 13.56
N GLU A 156 35.24 5.99 12.92
CA GLU A 156 35.40 4.70 13.58
C GLU A 156 36.22 4.94 14.87
N GLU A 157 35.61 4.69 16.02
CA GLU A 157 36.34 4.54 17.27
C GLU A 157 37.25 3.33 17.07
N LEU A 158 38.47 3.57 16.60
CA LEU A 158 39.58 2.67 16.80
C LEU A 158 39.63 2.43 18.30
N GLU A 159 39.20 1.25 18.72
CA GLU A 159 39.42 0.73 20.06
C GLU A 159 40.85 1.09 20.47
N GLU A 160 40.98 1.69 21.65
CA GLU A 160 42.24 2.12 22.25
C GLU A 160 43.21 0.93 22.36
N GLU A 161 43.95 0.64 21.29
CA GLU A 161 45.12 -0.20 21.33
C GLU A 161 46.25 0.68 21.86
N ILE A 162 46.77 0.30 23.02
CA ILE A 162 47.83 0.98 23.76
C ILE A 162 49.05 1.16 22.84
N VAL A 163 49.16 2.33 22.19
CA VAL A 163 50.36 2.73 21.46
C VAL A 163 51.30 3.37 22.46
N MET A 164 52.33 2.59 22.84
CA MET A 164 53.50 3.11 23.53
C MET A 164 54.12 4.24 22.69
N GLU A 165 54.48 5.32 23.38
CA GLU A 165 55.18 6.51 22.91
C GLU A 165 56.18 6.23 21.77
N ASP A 166 55.97 6.88 20.62
CA ASP A 166 57.07 7.24 19.72
C ASP A 166 56.95 8.73 19.39
N ASP A 167 58.00 9.44 19.79
CA ASP A 167 58.14 10.89 19.88
C ASP A 167 58.62 11.43 18.52
N ALA A 168 57.68 11.86 17.67
CA ALA A 168 57.99 12.63 16.46
C ALA A 168 56.77 13.38 15.89
N GLU A 169 56.14 14.27 16.68
CA GLU A 169 55.28 15.31 16.11
C GLU A 169 56.14 16.44 15.53
N LEU A 170 56.37 16.40 14.21
CA LEU A 170 56.81 17.54 13.42
C LEU A 170 55.61 18.47 13.16
N THR A 171 55.67 19.63 13.79
CA THR A 171 54.74 20.76 13.64
C THR A 171 54.67 21.25 12.20
N LEU A 172 53.53 21.02 11.54
CA LEU A 172 53.13 21.61 10.26
C LEU A 172 52.61 23.03 10.50
N ASP A 173 53.52 23.99 10.73
CA ASP A 173 53.19 25.42 10.75
C ASP A 173 54.39 26.22 10.21
N LYS A 174 54.58 26.15 8.88
CA LYS A 174 55.30 27.10 8.00
C LYS A 174 55.50 26.48 6.61
N VAL A 175 54.44 26.46 5.80
CA VAL A 175 54.54 26.39 4.34
C VAL A 175 53.81 27.60 3.78
N GLU A 176 54.42 28.76 3.98
CA GLU A 176 54.09 30.00 3.29
C GLU A 176 55.41 30.71 2.98
N GLU A 177 55.99 30.35 1.84
CA GLU A 177 56.82 31.18 0.95
C GLU A 177 57.40 30.25 -0.11
N ILE A 178 56.81 30.29 -1.30
CA ILE A 178 57.42 29.81 -2.53
C ILE A 178 58.27 30.99 -3.04
N PRO A 179 59.61 30.93 -3.05
CA PRO A 179 60.39 31.79 -3.91
C PRO A 179 60.33 31.21 -5.32
N GLU A 180 59.99 32.06 -6.28
CA GLU A 180 60.10 31.82 -7.71
C GLU A 180 61.48 31.21 -8.05
N GLU A 181 61.47 30.04 -8.68
CA GLU A 181 62.67 29.52 -9.34
C GLU A 181 62.96 30.37 -10.58
N PRO A 182 64.16 30.93 -10.75
CA PRO A 182 64.61 31.35 -12.06
C PRO A 182 65.09 30.12 -12.84
N ASP A 183 64.68 30.06 -14.10
CA ASP A 183 65.12 29.17 -15.16
C ASP A 183 66.56 28.64 -14.98
N GLU A 184 66.71 27.36 -14.66
CA GLU A 184 67.93 26.61 -14.98
C GLU A 184 67.67 25.81 -16.26
N GLU A 185 68.08 26.43 -17.37
CA GLU A 185 68.23 25.80 -18.67
C GLU A 185 68.90 24.42 -18.50
N GLU A 186 68.23 23.38 -18.99
CA GLU A 186 68.82 22.06 -19.15
C GLU A 186 70.07 22.19 -20.04
N ASP A 187 71.24 22.23 -19.40
CA ASP A 187 72.54 22.13 -20.07
C ASP A 187 72.71 20.67 -20.54
N ILE A 188 71.97 20.31 -21.59
CA ILE A 188 72.11 19.05 -22.31
C ILE A 188 73.47 19.09 -22.99
N ILE A 189 74.46 18.46 -22.36
CA ILE A 189 75.78 18.23 -22.94
C ILE A 189 75.59 17.44 -24.23
N ASP A 190 75.65 18.12 -25.36
CA ASP A 190 75.51 17.52 -26.69
C ASP A 190 76.74 16.63 -26.97
N LEU A 191 76.53 15.33 -26.81
CA LEU A 191 77.53 14.28 -27.00
C LEU A 191 78.13 14.30 -28.43
N ASP A 192 77.38 14.84 -29.40
CA ASP A 192 77.83 14.93 -30.79
C ASP A 192 78.80 16.12 -31.01
N GLU A 193 78.73 17.18 -30.20
CA GLU A 193 79.64 18.32 -30.28
C GLU A 193 81.03 18.00 -29.68
N LEU A 194 81.07 17.20 -28.60
CA LEU A 194 82.32 16.66 -28.04
C LEU A 194 83.02 15.68 -29.00
N LYS A 195 82.25 14.88 -29.75
CA LYS A 195 82.77 13.97 -30.76
C LYS A 195 83.38 14.73 -31.94
N ASN A 196 82.74 15.82 -32.38
CA ASN A 196 83.27 16.67 -33.46
C ASN A 196 84.53 17.45 -33.06
N ARG A 197 84.67 17.90 -31.80
CA ARG A 197 85.92 18.50 -31.30
C ARG A 197 87.07 17.49 -31.23
N THR A 198 86.77 16.23 -30.91
CA THR A 198 87.78 15.16 -30.88
C THR A 198 88.28 14.84 -32.29
N ILE A 199 87.39 14.81 -33.29
CA ILE A 199 87.75 14.55 -34.70
C ILE A 199 88.54 15.73 -35.31
N GLN A 200 88.23 16.99 -34.94
CA GLN A 200 89.00 18.15 -35.39
C GLN A 200 90.41 18.19 -34.79
N SER A 201 90.61 17.66 -33.58
CA SER A 201 91.93 17.56 -32.96
C SER A 201 92.85 16.52 -33.62
N GLU A 202 92.30 15.52 -34.32
CA GLU A 202 93.08 14.49 -35.01
C GLU A 202 93.45 14.86 -36.47
N ALA A 203 92.80 15.88 -37.06
CA ALA A 203 93.11 16.37 -38.40
C ALA A 203 94.24 17.44 -38.44
N GLY A 204 94.67 17.93 -37.29
CA GLY A 204 95.84 18.81 -37.11
C GLY A 204 97.11 18.00 -36.87
N GLY A 205 97.50 17.16 -37.83
CA GLY A 205 98.71 16.35 -37.79
C GLY A 205 99.98 17.18 -37.76
N ALA A 206 100.41 17.59 -36.57
CA ALA A 206 101.80 17.88 -36.26
C ALA A 206 102.13 17.10 -34.98
N ARG A 207 102.64 15.87 -35.15
CA ARG A 207 103.35 15.18 -34.06
C ARG A 207 104.48 16.11 -33.59
N PRO A 208 104.52 16.58 -32.35
CA PRO A 208 105.78 16.96 -31.77
C PRO A 208 106.49 15.63 -31.47
N GLU A 209 107.24 15.11 -32.44
CA GLU A 209 108.43 14.31 -32.12
C GLU A 209 109.47 15.26 -31.55
N MET A 210 109.20 15.75 -30.34
CA MET A 210 110.21 16.21 -29.42
C MET A 210 109.94 15.39 -28.17
N ILE A 211 110.88 14.51 -27.86
CA ILE A 211 111.04 13.94 -26.54
C ILE A 211 110.86 15.12 -25.57
N LEU A 212 109.75 15.12 -24.81
CA LEU A 212 109.56 16.06 -23.71
C LEU A 212 110.63 15.69 -22.67
N GLU A 213 111.82 16.27 -22.80
CA GLU A 213 112.77 16.29 -21.71
C GLU A 213 112.14 17.18 -20.63
N SER A 214 111.74 16.54 -19.53
CA SER A 214 111.22 17.22 -18.37
C SER A 214 112.30 18.15 -17.81
N VAL A 215 112.22 19.44 -18.12
CA VAL A 215 112.92 20.49 -17.37
C VAL A 215 112.12 20.80 -16.09
N THR A 216 111.60 19.75 -15.45
CA THR A 216 110.76 19.86 -14.26
C THR A 216 111.61 19.45 -13.09
N ASP A 217 111.89 20.42 -12.22
CA ASP A 217 112.61 20.19 -10.97
C ASP A 217 111.81 19.20 -10.10
N SER A 218 112.51 18.25 -9.47
CA SER A 218 111.89 17.25 -8.58
C SER A 218 111.11 17.92 -7.45
N ALA A 219 111.57 19.11 -7.02
CA ALA A 219 110.89 19.92 -6.03
C ALA A 219 109.57 20.55 -6.55
N GLU A 220 109.55 21.06 -7.78
CA GLU A 220 108.34 21.61 -8.40
C GLU A 220 107.31 20.52 -8.68
N TRP A 221 107.76 19.32 -9.08
CA TRP A 221 106.87 18.17 -9.24
C TRP A 221 106.27 17.73 -7.90
N ASN A 222 107.05 17.67 -6.82
CA ASN A 222 106.52 17.34 -5.50
C ASN A 222 105.53 18.39 -4.98
N LEU A 223 105.79 19.68 -5.22
CA LEU A 223 104.83 20.74 -4.87
C LEU A 223 103.52 20.60 -5.65
N GLU A 224 103.60 20.23 -6.93
CA GLU A 224 102.42 20.00 -7.75
C GLU A 224 101.66 18.73 -7.33
N VAL A 225 102.38 17.67 -6.96
CA VAL A 225 101.80 16.46 -6.37
C VAL A 225 101.11 16.79 -5.05
N GLU A 226 101.73 17.56 -4.15
CA GLU A 226 101.13 17.99 -2.87
C GLU A 226 99.94 18.94 -3.08
N ARG A 227 99.95 19.74 -4.15
CA ARG A 227 98.83 20.61 -4.54
C ARG A 227 97.63 19.82 -5.07
N VAL A 228 97.86 18.75 -5.82
CA VAL A 228 96.82 17.94 -6.47
C VAL A 228 96.37 16.76 -5.59
N LEU A 229 97.17 16.33 -4.61
CA LEU A 229 96.83 15.27 -3.67
C LEU A 229 95.48 15.47 -2.93
N PRO A 230 95.14 16.68 -2.46
CA PRO A 230 93.84 16.95 -1.84
C PRO A 230 92.67 16.89 -2.85
N GLN A 231 92.93 17.17 -4.12
CA GLN A 231 91.94 17.12 -5.20
C GLN A 231 91.70 15.69 -5.71
N LEU A 232 92.72 14.83 -5.64
CA LEU A 232 92.64 13.39 -5.94
C LEU A 232 92.15 12.56 -4.76
N LYS A 233 92.14 13.12 -3.55
CA LYS A 233 91.51 12.50 -2.40
C LYS A 233 90.00 12.57 -2.58
N VAL A 234 89.47 11.60 -3.34
CA VAL A 234 88.04 11.31 -3.48
C VAL A 234 87.52 10.97 -2.08
N THR A 235 87.14 12.01 -1.35
CA THR A 235 86.37 11.88 -0.15
C THR A 235 84.97 11.54 -0.63
N ILE A 236 84.65 10.25 -0.61
CA ILE A 236 83.27 9.78 -0.71
C ILE A 236 82.57 10.34 0.52
N ARG A 237 82.14 11.60 0.44
CA ARG A 237 81.16 12.15 1.37
C ARG A 237 79.89 11.40 1.02
N SER A 238 79.37 10.65 1.98
CA SER A 238 78.05 10.02 1.91
C SER A 238 77.03 11.14 1.77
N ASP A 239 76.77 11.54 0.54
CA ASP A 239 75.82 12.60 0.24
C ASP A 239 74.43 11.96 0.21
N VAL A 240 73.41 12.65 0.70
CA VAL A 240 72.01 12.18 0.65
C VAL A 240 71.54 12.01 -0.81
N LYS A 241 72.28 12.60 -1.76
CA LYS A 241 72.15 12.42 -3.22
C LYS A 241 72.84 11.16 -3.77
N ASP A 242 73.42 10.31 -2.91
CA ASP A 242 73.95 9.02 -3.35
C ASP A 242 72.80 8.12 -3.79
N TRP A 243 72.68 7.93 -5.10
CA TRP A 243 71.73 6.98 -5.72
C TRP A 243 71.83 5.58 -5.10
N ARG A 244 72.98 5.21 -4.52
CA ARG A 244 73.17 3.95 -3.79
C ARG A 244 72.31 3.85 -2.54
N ILE A 245 72.13 4.95 -1.79
CA ILE A 245 71.25 4.99 -0.61
C ILE A 245 69.81 4.88 -1.07
N HIS A 246 69.40 5.59 -2.12
CA HIS A 246 68.06 5.47 -2.70
C HIS A 246 67.76 4.07 -3.24
N VAL A 247 68.74 3.42 -3.89
CA VAL A 247 68.60 2.03 -4.35
C VAL A 247 68.46 1.07 -3.17
N ASN A 248 69.23 1.26 -2.09
CA ASN A 248 69.07 0.44 -0.88
C ASN A 248 67.72 0.68 -0.19
N GLN A 249 67.26 1.93 -0.11
CA GLN A 249 65.91 2.27 0.38
C GLN A 249 64.82 1.64 -0.49
N MET A 250 64.98 1.65 -1.82
CA MET A 250 64.02 1.02 -2.73
C MET A 250 63.93 -0.50 -2.51
N HIS A 251 65.06 -1.19 -2.29
CA HIS A 251 65.04 -2.61 -1.94
C HIS A 251 64.38 -2.84 -0.57
N GLN A 252 64.66 -1.99 0.43
CA GLN A 252 64.02 -2.08 1.75
C GLN A 252 62.50 -1.89 1.67
N HIS A 253 62.03 -0.89 0.91
CA HIS A 253 60.60 -0.68 0.67
C HIS A 253 60.00 -1.84 -0.13
N GLN A 254 60.70 -2.36 -1.14
CA GLN A 254 60.25 -3.51 -1.92
C GLN A 254 60.04 -4.74 -1.03
N ASP A 255 60.96 -5.02 -0.11
CA ASP A 255 60.84 -6.16 0.81
C ASP A 255 59.78 -5.92 1.89
N GLY A 256 59.62 -4.67 2.35
CA GLY A 256 58.49 -4.26 3.19
C GLY A 256 57.14 -4.49 2.50
N ILE A 257 57.01 -4.07 1.24
CA ILE A 257 55.80 -4.28 0.41
C ILE A 257 55.54 -5.76 0.17
N LYS A 258 56.58 -6.57 -0.09
CA LYS A 258 56.40 -8.03 -0.26
C LYS A 258 55.91 -8.70 1.02
N THR A 259 56.42 -8.26 2.16
CA THR A 259 56.02 -8.81 3.47
C THR A 259 54.58 -8.42 3.79
N SER A 260 54.23 -7.14 3.67
CA SER A 260 52.86 -6.68 3.91
C SER A 260 51.86 -7.29 2.91
N LEU A 261 52.24 -7.47 1.65
CA LEU A 261 51.42 -8.16 0.65
C LEU A 261 51.20 -9.63 1.01
N LYS A 262 52.23 -10.32 1.53
CA LYS A 262 52.12 -11.71 1.97
C LYS A 262 51.16 -11.82 3.16
N ASP A 263 51.27 -10.92 4.12
CA ASP A 263 50.42 -10.91 5.31
C ASP A 263 48.97 -10.55 4.95
N ALA A 264 48.77 -9.51 4.15
CA ALA A 264 47.45 -9.12 3.63
C ALA A 264 46.78 -10.26 2.85
N LYS A 265 47.54 -10.97 2.00
CA LYS A 265 47.02 -12.15 1.29
C LYS A 265 46.64 -13.26 2.26
N GLY A 266 47.45 -13.51 3.29
CA GLY A 266 47.13 -14.48 4.34
C GLY A 266 45.86 -14.14 5.12
N TYR A 267 45.64 -12.86 5.46
CA TYR A 267 44.40 -12.41 6.08
C TYR A 267 43.20 -12.57 5.15
N LEU A 268 43.35 -12.22 3.87
CA LEU A 268 42.31 -12.39 2.87
C LEU A 268 41.92 -13.87 2.66
N ASP A 269 42.92 -14.75 2.59
CA ASP A 269 42.69 -16.20 2.43
C ASP A 269 41.96 -16.78 3.65
N LYS A 270 42.32 -16.36 4.86
CA LYS A 270 41.59 -16.75 6.09
C LYS A 270 40.16 -16.26 6.08
N LEU A 271 39.93 -14.99 5.72
CA LEU A 271 38.59 -14.42 5.64
C LEU A 271 37.74 -15.12 4.57
N LEU A 272 38.34 -15.48 3.42
CA LEU A 272 37.66 -16.27 2.40
C LEU A 272 37.28 -17.66 2.94
N GLU A 273 38.16 -18.33 3.67
CA GLU A 273 37.88 -19.63 4.27
C GLU A 273 36.79 -19.54 5.35
N GLU A 274 36.80 -18.49 6.17
CA GLU A 274 35.75 -18.23 7.16
C GLU A 274 34.40 -17.95 6.50
N ILE A 275 34.37 -17.11 5.47
CA ILE A 275 33.16 -16.85 4.69
C ILE A 275 32.65 -18.15 4.07
N ALA A 276 33.50 -18.97 3.44
CA ALA A 276 33.11 -20.25 2.87
C ALA A 276 32.50 -21.19 3.93
N LYS A 277 33.12 -21.28 5.12
CA LYS A 277 32.56 -22.06 6.24
C LYS A 277 31.22 -21.53 6.72
N THR A 278 31.04 -20.21 6.79
CA THR A 278 29.74 -19.62 7.17
C THR A 278 28.68 -19.88 6.10
N GLN A 279 29.03 -19.80 4.81
CA GLN A 279 28.14 -20.10 3.70
C GLN A 279 27.68 -21.56 3.71
N GLU A 280 28.58 -22.51 3.97
CA GLU A 280 28.23 -23.93 4.13
C GLU A 280 27.31 -24.16 5.34
N LYS A 281 27.55 -23.48 6.47
CA LYS A 281 26.67 -23.51 7.64
C LYS A 281 25.29 -22.94 7.34
N VAL A 282 25.21 -21.85 6.57
CA VAL A 282 23.93 -21.28 6.13
C VAL A 282 23.22 -22.25 5.20
N SER A 283 23.90 -22.78 4.17
CA SER A 283 23.31 -23.72 3.21
C SER A 283 22.82 -25.01 3.88
N SER A 284 23.54 -25.54 4.86
CA SER A 284 23.10 -26.71 5.62
C SER A 284 21.88 -26.42 6.50
N ARG A 285 21.83 -25.25 7.15
CA ARG A 285 20.66 -24.79 7.91
C ARG A 285 19.45 -24.55 7.00
N GLU A 286 19.64 -23.95 5.83
CA GLU A 286 18.59 -23.76 4.82
C GLU A 286 18.04 -25.11 4.34
N LYS A 287 18.90 -26.06 4.00
CA LYS A 287 18.48 -27.41 3.62
C LYS A 287 17.70 -28.10 4.74
N TYR A 288 18.14 -27.95 5.99
CA TYR A 288 17.45 -28.49 7.15
C TYR A 288 16.06 -27.86 7.33
N ILE A 289 15.96 -26.52 7.30
CA ILE A 289 14.69 -25.79 7.41
C ILE A 289 13.76 -26.17 6.26
N ASN A 290 14.26 -26.20 5.02
CA ASN A 290 13.48 -26.60 3.86
C ASN A 290 12.93 -28.03 4.03
N SER A 291 13.75 -28.98 4.51
CA SER A 291 13.29 -30.35 4.76
C SER A 291 12.16 -30.44 5.80
N GLN A 292 12.19 -29.59 6.83
CA GLN A 292 11.14 -29.52 7.85
C GLN A 292 9.86 -28.86 7.31
N LEU A 293 10.01 -27.78 6.54
CA LEU A 293 8.90 -27.03 5.97
C LEU A 293 8.23 -27.74 4.80
N GLU A 294 8.94 -28.57 4.04
CA GLU A 294 8.42 -29.22 2.83
C GLU A 294 7.24 -30.16 3.13
N HIS A 295 7.32 -30.93 4.21
CA HIS A 295 6.20 -31.70 4.74
C HIS A 295 5.02 -30.79 5.11
N LEU A 296 5.28 -29.70 5.85
CA LEU A 296 4.25 -28.80 6.35
C LEU A 296 3.54 -28.05 5.20
N ILE A 297 4.28 -27.67 4.17
CA ILE A 297 3.76 -27.08 2.93
C ILE A 297 2.90 -28.09 2.19
N THR A 298 3.32 -29.35 2.13
CA THR A 298 2.54 -30.43 1.50
C THR A 298 1.23 -30.67 2.25
N ASP A 299 1.27 -30.71 3.58
CA ASP A 299 0.08 -30.81 4.42
C ASP A 299 -0.86 -29.62 4.25
N TYR A 300 -0.31 -28.40 4.20
CA TYR A 300 -1.09 -27.19 3.93
C TYR A 300 -1.78 -27.26 2.56
N ARG A 301 -1.07 -27.68 1.51
CA ARG A 301 -1.65 -27.88 0.17
C ARG A 301 -2.75 -28.94 0.18
N ASN A 302 -2.54 -30.04 0.90
CA ASN A 302 -3.54 -31.09 1.06
C ASN A 302 -4.79 -30.58 1.80
N ALA A 303 -4.61 -29.81 2.87
CA ALA A 303 -5.70 -29.19 3.62
C ALA A 303 -6.46 -28.16 2.76
N GLN A 304 -5.74 -27.35 1.98
CA GLN A 304 -6.33 -26.39 1.05
C GLN A 304 -7.14 -27.08 -0.05
N SER A 305 -6.64 -28.18 -0.61
CA SER A 305 -7.37 -29.01 -1.58
C SER A 305 -8.66 -29.56 -0.97
N LYS A 306 -8.59 -30.16 0.23
CA LYS A 306 -9.78 -30.64 0.97
C LYS A 306 -10.80 -29.53 1.25
N LEU A 307 -10.33 -28.33 1.60
CA LEU A 307 -11.20 -27.18 1.82
C LEU A 307 -11.87 -26.72 0.52
N SER A 308 -11.15 -26.71 -0.60
CA SER A 308 -11.72 -26.39 -1.91
C SER A 308 -12.79 -27.40 -2.33
N GLU A 309 -12.54 -28.70 -2.13
CA GLU A 309 -13.49 -29.78 -2.41
C GLU A 309 -14.74 -29.67 -1.52
N ALA A 310 -14.57 -29.37 -0.23
CA ALA A 310 -15.68 -29.17 0.70
C ALA A 310 -16.51 -27.93 0.33
N ARG A 311 -15.87 -26.83 -0.08
CA ARG A 311 -16.56 -25.63 -0.57
C ARG A 311 -17.35 -25.91 -1.84
N GLU A 312 -16.78 -26.66 -2.78
CA GLU A 312 -17.47 -27.04 -4.01
C GLU A 312 -18.69 -27.92 -3.70
N ARG A 313 -18.55 -28.93 -2.83
CA ARG A 313 -19.69 -29.75 -2.37
C ARG A 313 -20.77 -28.92 -1.68
N TYR A 314 -20.38 -27.96 -0.84
CA TYR A 314 -21.32 -27.05 -0.20
C TYR A 314 -22.04 -26.17 -1.22
N GLN A 315 -21.32 -25.62 -2.20
CA GLN A 315 -21.89 -24.80 -3.27
C GLN A 315 -22.88 -25.59 -4.12
N GLN A 316 -22.53 -26.83 -4.51
CA GLN A 316 -23.42 -27.73 -5.24
C GLN A 316 -24.66 -28.08 -4.41
N GLY A 317 -24.49 -28.39 -3.12
CA GLY A 317 -25.59 -28.66 -2.20
C GLY A 317 -26.51 -27.45 -2.00
N SER A 318 -25.94 -26.26 -1.81
CA SER A 318 -26.67 -25.00 -1.64
C SER A 318 -27.44 -24.63 -2.91
N GLY A 319 -26.83 -24.81 -4.10
CA GLY A 319 -27.51 -24.65 -5.38
C GLY A 319 -28.71 -25.59 -5.52
N GLY A 320 -28.52 -26.88 -5.21
CA GLY A 320 -29.60 -27.87 -5.26
C GLY A 320 -30.72 -27.61 -4.23
N VAL A 321 -30.39 -27.10 -3.04
CA VAL A 321 -31.41 -26.67 -2.06
C VAL A 321 -32.18 -25.47 -2.60
N THR A 322 -31.50 -24.48 -3.16
CA THR A 322 -32.15 -23.28 -3.73
C THR A 322 -33.10 -23.64 -4.88
N GLU A 323 -32.68 -24.55 -5.76
CA GLU A 323 -33.52 -25.06 -6.85
C GLU A 323 -34.74 -25.81 -6.31
N ARG A 324 -34.57 -26.69 -5.32
CA ARG A 324 -35.70 -27.40 -4.67
C ARG A 324 -36.63 -26.46 -3.91
N THR A 325 -36.10 -25.42 -3.27
CA THR A 325 -36.92 -24.39 -2.63
C THR A 325 -37.73 -23.61 -3.66
N ARG A 326 -37.14 -23.31 -4.82
CA ARG A 326 -37.85 -22.68 -5.94
C ARG A 326 -38.95 -23.58 -6.49
N THR A 327 -38.67 -24.85 -6.78
CA THR A 327 -39.70 -25.78 -7.29
C THR A 327 -40.81 -26.01 -6.26
N LEU A 328 -40.49 -26.06 -4.96
CA LEU A 328 -41.50 -26.12 -3.90
C LEU A 328 -42.38 -24.87 -3.85
N ALA A 329 -41.82 -23.68 -4.07
CA ALA A 329 -42.60 -22.44 -4.15
C ALA A 329 -43.53 -22.44 -5.37
N GLU A 330 -43.02 -22.86 -6.53
CA GLU A 330 -43.81 -23.00 -7.77
C GLU A 330 -44.96 -24.01 -7.57
N ILE A 331 -44.70 -25.20 -7.00
CA ILE A 331 -45.74 -26.19 -6.70
C ILE A 331 -46.74 -25.66 -5.66
N SER A 332 -46.28 -24.91 -4.65
CA SER A 332 -47.17 -24.33 -3.64
C SER A 332 -48.09 -23.27 -4.24
N GLU A 333 -47.60 -22.47 -5.19
CA GLU A 333 -48.40 -21.49 -5.93
C GLU A 333 -49.42 -22.18 -6.84
N GLU A 334 -49.03 -23.24 -7.55
CA GLU A 334 -49.96 -24.07 -8.31
C GLU A 334 -51.04 -24.69 -7.42
N LEU A 335 -50.68 -25.15 -6.22
CA LEU A 335 -51.61 -25.75 -5.27
C LEU A 335 -52.60 -24.71 -4.73
N GLU A 336 -52.15 -23.49 -4.40
CA GLU A 336 -53.03 -22.41 -3.98
C GLU A 336 -53.95 -21.96 -5.12
N LYS A 337 -53.47 -21.94 -6.36
CA LYS A 337 -54.31 -21.67 -7.54
C LYS A 337 -55.40 -22.73 -7.71
N VAL A 338 -55.05 -24.02 -7.61
CA VAL A 338 -56.04 -25.12 -7.68
C VAL A 338 -57.04 -25.03 -6.53
N LYS A 339 -56.58 -24.67 -5.32
CA LYS A 339 -57.46 -24.45 -4.16
C LYS A 339 -58.42 -23.28 -4.40
N GLN A 340 -57.95 -22.18 -4.96
CA GLN A 340 -58.79 -21.03 -5.32
C GLN A 340 -59.82 -21.40 -6.40
N GLU A 341 -59.42 -22.14 -7.45
CA GLU A 341 -60.36 -22.64 -8.46
C GLU A 341 -61.39 -23.60 -7.86
N MET A 342 -60.98 -24.45 -6.90
CA MET A 342 -61.88 -25.35 -6.19
C MET A 342 -62.85 -24.59 -5.28
N GLU A 343 -62.41 -23.54 -4.61
CA GLU A 343 -63.24 -22.68 -3.76
C GLU A 343 -64.19 -21.82 -4.60
N GLU A 344 -63.76 -21.35 -5.77
CA GLU A 344 -64.59 -20.63 -6.74
C GLU A 344 -65.65 -21.56 -7.36
N LYS A 345 -65.28 -22.79 -7.72
CA LYS A 345 -66.25 -23.81 -8.15
C LYS A 345 -67.19 -24.21 -7.02
N GLY A 346 -66.67 -24.36 -5.81
CA GLY A 346 -67.44 -24.71 -4.61
C GLY A 346 -68.45 -23.63 -4.24
N SER A 347 -68.03 -22.35 -4.28
CA SER A 347 -68.91 -21.20 -4.09
C SER A 347 -69.92 -21.07 -5.22
N SER A 348 -69.56 -21.31 -6.48
CA SER A 348 -70.53 -21.31 -7.60
C SER A 348 -71.56 -22.46 -7.50
N MET A 349 -71.15 -23.63 -7.00
CA MET A 349 -72.02 -24.79 -6.79
C MET A 349 -72.92 -24.62 -5.55
N SER A 350 -72.40 -23.95 -4.51
CA SER A 350 -73.15 -23.64 -3.30
C SER A 350 -73.99 -22.37 -3.43
N ASP A 351 -73.71 -21.52 -4.41
CA ASP A 351 -74.51 -20.34 -4.70
C ASP A 351 -75.84 -20.80 -5.31
N GLY A 352 -76.83 -20.95 -4.44
CA GLY A 352 -78.21 -21.22 -4.83
C GLY A 352 -78.89 -20.02 -5.50
N ALA A 353 -78.24 -18.84 -5.60
CA ALA A 353 -78.85 -17.65 -6.21
C ALA A 353 -79.35 -17.85 -7.64
N PRO A 354 -78.66 -18.58 -8.56
CA PRO A 354 -79.19 -18.88 -9.89
C PRO A 354 -80.47 -19.71 -9.80
N VAL A 355 -80.52 -20.69 -8.91
CA VAL A 355 -81.70 -21.54 -8.69
C VAL A 355 -82.86 -20.72 -8.11
N VAL A 356 -82.57 -19.84 -7.15
CA VAL A 356 -83.56 -18.92 -6.57
C VAL A 356 -84.09 -17.95 -7.64
N LYS A 357 -83.23 -17.43 -8.52
CA LYS A 357 -83.61 -16.53 -9.62
C LYS A 357 -84.49 -17.25 -10.65
N ILE A 358 -84.19 -18.50 -10.98
CA ILE A 358 -85.06 -19.35 -11.81
C ILE A 358 -86.42 -19.55 -11.11
N ARG A 359 -86.43 -19.85 -9.82
CA ARG A 359 -87.67 -20.05 -9.05
C ARG A 359 -88.53 -18.78 -9.00
N GLN A 360 -87.92 -17.62 -8.80
CA GLN A 360 -88.61 -16.32 -8.85
C GLN A 360 -89.19 -16.05 -10.23
N SER A 361 -88.41 -16.29 -11.29
CA SER A 361 -88.86 -16.15 -12.68
C SER A 361 -90.07 -17.04 -12.98
N LEU A 362 -90.01 -18.30 -12.54
CA LEU A 362 -91.09 -19.26 -12.69
C LEU A 362 -92.36 -18.85 -11.91
N THR A 363 -92.18 -18.26 -10.72
CA THR A 363 -93.30 -17.74 -9.91
C THR A 363 -93.97 -16.54 -10.58
N LYS A 364 -93.17 -15.63 -11.15
CA LYS A 364 -93.67 -14.48 -11.92
C LYS A 364 -94.47 -14.94 -13.14
N LEU A 365 -93.95 -15.93 -13.87
CA LEU A 365 -94.62 -16.51 -15.04
C LEU A 365 -95.96 -17.16 -14.64
N LYS A 366 -96.04 -17.85 -13.50
CA LYS A 366 -97.31 -18.37 -12.96
C LYS A 366 -98.32 -17.27 -12.62
N GLN A 367 -97.88 -16.17 -12.02
CA GLN A 367 -98.75 -15.01 -11.74
C GLN A 367 -99.27 -14.37 -13.04
N GLU A 368 -98.40 -14.26 -14.04
CA GLU A 368 -98.76 -13.71 -15.35
C GLU A 368 -99.78 -14.60 -16.07
N ILE A 369 -99.65 -15.93 -15.98
CA ILE A 369 -100.66 -16.89 -16.48
C ILE A 369 -101.99 -16.70 -15.76
N GLN A 370 -102.01 -16.63 -14.42
CA GLN A 370 -103.26 -16.38 -13.68
C GLN A 370 -103.91 -15.05 -14.08
N GLN A 371 -103.11 -14.00 -14.27
CA GLN A 371 -103.63 -12.72 -14.73
C GLN A 371 -104.22 -12.81 -16.15
N MET A 372 -103.57 -13.57 -17.04
CA MET A 372 -104.10 -13.85 -18.38
C MET A 372 -105.41 -14.62 -18.32
N ASP A 373 -105.54 -15.64 -17.46
CA ASP A 373 -106.77 -16.41 -17.29
C ASP A 373 -107.93 -15.54 -16.81
N VAL A 374 -107.70 -14.65 -15.85
CA VAL A 374 -108.73 -13.69 -15.40
C VAL A 374 -109.15 -12.75 -16.54
N ARG A 375 -108.18 -12.24 -17.32
CA ARG A 375 -108.49 -11.39 -18.48
C ARG A 375 -109.28 -12.17 -19.53
N MET A 376 -108.92 -13.40 -19.80
CA MET A 376 -109.63 -14.28 -20.73
C MET A 376 -111.06 -14.53 -20.25
N GLY A 377 -111.27 -14.83 -18.97
CA GLY A 377 -112.61 -14.99 -18.39
C GLY A 377 -113.48 -13.73 -18.45
N VAL A 378 -112.90 -12.54 -18.23
CA VAL A 378 -113.63 -11.26 -18.38
C VAL A 378 -114.00 -11.02 -19.85
N VAL A 379 -113.10 -11.30 -20.79
CA VAL A 379 -113.36 -11.18 -22.23
C VAL A 379 -114.45 -12.17 -22.65
N GLU A 380 -114.38 -13.42 -22.20
CA GLU A 380 -115.41 -14.44 -22.45
C GLU A 380 -116.76 -14.02 -21.88
N HIS A 381 -116.82 -13.53 -20.64
CA HIS A 381 -118.06 -13.03 -20.03
C HIS A 381 -118.63 -11.84 -20.79
N THR A 382 -117.78 -10.90 -21.19
CA THR A 382 -118.19 -9.72 -21.97
C THR A 382 -118.74 -10.14 -23.34
N LEU A 383 -118.10 -11.12 -23.99
CA LEU A 383 -118.56 -11.69 -25.26
C LEU A 383 -119.89 -12.43 -25.10
N LEU A 384 -120.06 -13.22 -24.03
CA LEU A 384 -121.31 -13.90 -23.70
C LEU A 384 -122.43 -12.90 -23.41
N GLN A 385 -122.15 -11.83 -22.67
CA GLN A 385 -123.12 -10.78 -22.38
C GLN A 385 -123.50 -10.01 -23.65
N ALA A 386 -122.55 -9.76 -24.56
CA ALA A 386 -122.82 -9.18 -25.87
C ALA A 386 -123.73 -10.09 -26.71
N LYS A 387 -123.44 -11.40 -26.78
CA LYS A 387 -124.29 -12.38 -27.47
C LYS A 387 -125.69 -12.51 -26.87
N LEU A 388 -125.80 -12.45 -25.53
CA LEU A 388 -127.10 -12.45 -24.85
C LEU A 388 -127.89 -11.17 -25.13
N LYS A 389 -127.24 -10.00 -25.13
CA LYS A 389 -127.87 -8.73 -25.53
C LYS A 389 -128.33 -8.75 -26.98
N GLU A 390 -127.53 -9.27 -27.90
CA GLU A 390 -127.89 -9.44 -29.31
C GLU A 390 -129.10 -10.37 -29.46
N LYS A 391 -129.11 -11.51 -28.78
CA LYS A 391 -130.26 -12.42 -28.78
C LYS A 391 -131.50 -11.76 -28.18
N ASN A 392 -131.37 -11.03 -27.08
CA ASN A 392 -132.49 -10.35 -26.43
C ASN A 392 -133.05 -9.22 -27.32
N ASN A 393 -132.17 -8.48 -28.01
CA ASN A 393 -132.54 -7.49 -29.02
C ASN A 393 -133.27 -8.15 -30.21
N MET A 394 -132.79 -9.30 -30.72
CA MET A 394 -133.50 -10.07 -31.75
C MET A 394 -134.91 -10.45 -31.31
N THR A 395 -135.12 -10.94 -30.08
CA THR A 395 -136.47 -11.21 -29.55
C THR A 395 -137.31 -9.95 -29.42
N ARG A 396 -136.72 -8.83 -29.00
CA ARG A 396 -137.42 -7.53 -28.93
C ARG A 396 -137.86 -7.05 -30.29
N ASP A 397 -137.01 -7.15 -31.30
CA ASP A 397 -137.34 -6.79 -32.68
C ASP A 397 -138.41 -7.72 -33.25
N MET A 398 -138.38 -9.02 -32.92
CA MET A 398 -139.42 -9.98 -33.30
C MET A 398 -140.78 -9.70 -32.63
N HIS A 399 -140.78 -9.21 -31.38
CA HIS A 399 -142.00 -8.76 -30.71
C HIS A 399 -142.51 -7.41 -31.23
N ALA A 400 -141.61 -6.52 -31.68
CA ALA A 400 -141.99 -5.25 -32.30
C ALA A 400 -142.64 -5.45 -33.68
N THR A 401 -142.20 -6.44 -34.48
CA THR A 401 -142.82 -6.78 -35.76
C THR A 401 -144.22 -7.40 -35.61
N HIS A 402 -144.48 -8.12 -34.51
CA HIS A 402 -145.78 -8.75 -34.26
C HIS A 402 -146.89 -7.74 -33.88
N ILE A 403 -146.53 -6.53 -33.42
CA ILE A 403 -147.47 -5.45 -33.08
C ILE A 403 -147.86 -4.65 -34.33
N THR A 404 -147.03 -4.65 -35.38
CA THR A 404 -147.31 -3.93 -36.63
C THR A 404 -148.24 -4.68 -37.60
N GLU A 405 -148.38 -6.00 -37.49
CA GLU A 405 -149.19 -6.80 -38.44
C GLU A 405 -150.71 -6.82 -38.14
N THR A 406 -151.16 -6.38 -36.96
CA THR A 406 -152.60 -6.44 -36.57
C THR A 406 -153.41 -5.18 -36.91
N SER A 407 -152.81 -4.14 -37.50
CA SER A 407 -153.46 -2.82 -37.68
C SER A 407 -153.68 -2.37 -39.13
N THR A 408 -153.46 -3.20 -40.16
CA THR A 408 -153.64 -2.79 -41.56
C THR A 408 -154.25 -3.90 -42.42
N HIS A 409 -155.59 -3.97 -42.48
CA HIS A 409 -156.38 -3.88 -43.73
C HIS A 409 -157.87 -4.25 -43.50
N THR A 410 -158.66 -3.21 -43.27
CA THR A 410 -160.09 -3.09 -43.62
C THR A 410 -160.18 -2.03 -44.75
N TYR A 411 -161.24 -2.10 -45.57
CA TYR A 411 -161.47 -1.43 -46.88
C TYR A 411 -160.69 -2.09 -48.04
N SER A 412 -161.30 -2.70 -49.06
CA SER A 412 -162.61 -2.47 -49.69
C SER A 412 -163.28 -3.76 -50.17
#